data_AF-A0A2N2KX45-F1
#
_entry.id   AF-A0A2N2KX45-F1
#
_cell.length_a   1.000
_cell.length_b   1.000
_cell.length_c   1.000
_cell.angle_alpha   90.00
_cell.angle_beta   90.00
_cell.angle_gamma   90.00
#
_symmetry.space_group_name_H-M   'P 1'
#
loop_
_entity.id
_entity.type
_entity.pdbx_description
1 polymer ?
#
loop_
_entity_poly.entity_id
_entity_poly.type
_entity_poly.pdbx_seq_one_letter_code
_entity_poly.pdbx_strand_id
1 'polypeptide(L)'
;MEKSGKIIEGVVTASQGRPNSLNGKSFLLATGSFVGGGLVAGRETITENIFALPVHVPGPRETWFENDYFSFSHGIGRAGIRVDSSLRPAGSPLENVFVCGGILADTEILKNGCGHGLAIATGQRAAESCL
;
A
#
# COMPACT_ATOMS: atom_id res chain seq x y z
N MET A 1 10.99 10.47 6.08
CA MET A 1 11.47 10.26 4.70
C MET A 1 12.28 11.45 4.28
N GLU A 2 13.32 11.23 3.47
CA GLU A 2 14.15 12.23 2.82
C GLU A 2 13.76 12.28 1.34
N LYS A 3 13.48 13.48 0.83
CA LYS A 3 12.88 13.66 -0.50
C LYS A 3 13.42 14.93 -1.15
N SER A 4 13.79 14.82 -2.42
CA SER A 4 14.18 15.94 -3.28
C SER A 4 13.19 16.04 -4.45
N GLY A 5 12.34 17.07 -4.42
CA GLY A 5 11.32 17.31 -5.44
C GLY A 5 10.28 16.18 -5.51
N LYS A 6 10.46 15.23 -6.43
CA LYS A 6 9.58 14.07 -6.65
C LYS A 6 10.26 12.72 -6.39
N ILE A 7 11.52 12.76 -5.97
CA ILE A 7 12.35 11.58 -5.75
C ILE A 7 12.52 11.38 -4.25
N ILE A 8 12.23 10.17 -3.78
CA ILE A 8 12.61 9.74 -2.44
C ILE A 8 14.10 9.39 -2.46
N GLU A 9 14.85 9.95 -1.53
CA GLU A 9 16.29 9.66 -1.37
C GLU A 9 16.51 8.60 -0.28
N GLY A 10 15.71 8.67 0.78
CA GLY A 10 15.83 7.79 1.94
C GLY A 10 14.51 7.59 2.70
N VAL A 11 14.31 6.38 3.20
CA VAL A 11 13.22 6.06 4.15
C VAL A 11 13.82 5.76 5.51
N VAL A 12 13.35 6.48 6.53
CA VAL A 12 13.86 6.33 7.90
C VAL A 12 13.01 5.31 8.64
N THR A 13 13.66 4.28 9.17
CA THR A 13 13.02 3.29 10.04
C THR A 13 13.34 3.56 11.50
N ALA A 14 12.34 3.45 12.37
CA ALA A 14 12.53 3.52 13.81
C ALA A 14 13.44 2.37 14.28
N SER A 15 14.40 2.68 15.15
CA SER A 15 15.25 1.70 15.83
C SER A 15 15.40 2.13 17.29
N GLN A 16 15.79 1.21 18.18
CA GLN A 16 16.05 1.53 19.60
C GLN A 16 17.31 2.41 19.79
N GLY A 17 18.10 2.62 18.72
CA GLY A 17 19.30 3.44 18.73
C GLY A 17 19.20 4.60 17.76
N ARG A 18 20.22 4.78 16.91
CA ARG A 18 20.15 5.78 15.84
C ARG A 18 19.15 5.34 14.77
N PRO A 19 18.24 6.23 14.31
CA PRO A 19 17.37 5.92 13.18
C PRO A 19 18.18 5.45 11.97
N ASN A 20 17.74 4.36 11.35
CA ASN A 20 18.39 3.83 10.15
C ASN A 20 17.75 4.49 8.93
N SER A 21 18.58 5.07 8.05
CA SER A 21 18.12 5.56 6.74
C SER A 21 18.37 4.48 5.68
N LEU A 22 17.30 4.06 5.03
CA LEU A 22 17.32 3.15 3.89
C LEU A 22 17.37 4.00 2.62
N ASN A 23 18.55 4.09 2.01
CA ASN A 23 18.76 4.88 0.78
C ASN A 23 18.63 3.99 -0.45
N GLY A 24 18.05 4.51 -1.51
CA GLY A 24 17.82 3.75 -2.74
C GLY A 24 17.45 4.64 -3.92
N LYS A 25 17.65 4.11 -5.13
CA LYS A 25 17.20 4.77 -6.37
C LYS A 25 15.68 4.64 -6.56
N SER A 26 15.13 3.50 -6.15
CA SER A 26 13.72 3.15 -6.27
C SER A 26 13.24 2.45 -4.99
N PHE A 27 11.97 2.65 -4.64
CA PHE A 27 11.35 2.10 -3.43
C PHE A 27 10.09 1.31 -3.81
N LEU A 28 10.00 0.05 -3.36
CA LEU A 28 8.80 -0.77 -3.50
C LEU A 28 8.07 -0.83 -2.16
N LEU A 29 6.83 -0.34 -2.13
CA LEU A 29 5.93 -0.43 -1.00
C LEU A 29 5.19 -1.77 -1.04
N ALA A 30 5.65 -2.71 -0.21
CA ALA A 30 5.10 -4.06 -0.06
C ALA A 30 4.67 -4.35 1.38
N THR A 31 4.19 -3.34 2.11
CA THR A 31 3.84 -3.41 3.55
C THR A 31 2.57 -4.17 3.86
N GLY A 32 1.83 -4.61 2.84
CA GLY A 32 0.51 -5.21 3.01
C GLY A 32 -0.53 -4.20 3.50
N SER A 33 -1.78 -4.64 3.58
CA SER A 33 -2.90 -3.79 4.02
C SER A 33 -2.89 -3.60 5.55
N PHE A 34 -4.03 -3.75 6.22
CA PHE A 34 -4.19 -3.48 7.65
C PHE A 34 -3.33 -4.37 8.55
N VAL A 35 -3.33 -5.70 8.33
CA VAL A 35 -2.59 -6.66 9.19
C VAL A 35 -1.07 -6.48 9.06
N GLY A 36 -0.59 -6.13 7.87
CA GLY A 36 0.82 -5.84 7.63
C GLY A 36 1.27 -4.47 8.14
N GLY A 37 0.32 -3.60 8.53
CA GLY A 37 0.59 -2.26 9.02
C GLY A 37 0.93 -1.25 7.94
N GLY A 38 0.67 -1.55 6.66
CA GLY A 38 0.81 -0.57 5.58
C GLY A 38 -0.33 0.45 5.55
N LEU A 39 -1.54 0.02 5.93
CA LEU A 39 -2.71 0.87 6.08
C LEU A 39 -3.15 0.98 7.54
N VAL A 40 -3.57 2.16 7.95
CA VAL A 40 -4.17 2.42 9.26
C VAL A 40 -5.58 2.97 9.06
N ALA A 41 -6.55 2.25 9.60
CA ALA A 41 -7.94 2.69 9.61
C ALA A 41 -8.19 3.61 10.82
N GLY A 42 -8.36 4.90 10.57
CA GLY A 42 -8.83 5.87 11.55
C GLY A 42 -10.35 5.84 11.71
N ARG A 43 -10.90 6.84 12.41
CA ARG A 43 -12.36 7.03 12.51
C ARG A 43 -12.95 7.51 11.20
N GLU A 44 -12.31 8.51 10.58
CA GLU A 44 -12.85 9.18 9.39
C GLU A 44 -12.23 8.70 8.08
N THR A 45 -10.99 8.20 8.10
CA THR A 45 -10.25 7.86 6.88
C THR A 45 -9.24 6.75 7.11
N ILE A 46 -8.67 6.25 6.01
CA ILE A 46 -7.62 5.24 5.97
C ILE A 46 -6.36 5.90 5.43
N THR A 47 -5.23 5.72 6.10
CA THR A 47 -3.95 6.35 5.73
C THR A 47 -2.88 5.31 5.45
N GLU A 48 -1.98 5.61 4.52
CA GLU A 48 -0.77 4.84 4.25
C GLU A 48 0.39 5.38 5.10
N ASN A 49 1.16 4.49 5.73
CA ASN A 49 2.06 4.83 6.84
C ASN A 49 3.45 5.36 6.46
N ILE A 50 3.95 5.08 5.25
CA ILE A 50 5.36 5.33 4.90
C ILE A 50 5.52 6.57 4.04
N PHE A 51 4.75 6.66 2.95
CA PHE A 51 4.88 7.70 1.92
C PHE A 51 3.69 8.66 1.89
N ALA A 52 2.67 8.42 2.74
CA ALA A 52 1.42 9.16 2.76
C ALA A 52 0.73 9.15 1.38
N LEU A 53 0.74 8.01 0.71
CA LEU A 53 0.12 7.85 -0.61
C LEU A 53 -1.41 8.01 -0.53
N PRO A 54 -2.06 8.49 -1.61
CA PRO A 54 -3.51 8.55 -1.68
C PRO A 54 -4.14 7.15 -1.55
N VAL A 55 -4.88 6.93 -0.47
CA VAL A 55 -5.60 5.68 -0.23
C VAL A 55 -6.98 5.77 -0.87
N HIS A 56 -7.31 4.79 -1.71
CA HIS A 56 -8.67 4.55 -2.14
C HIS A 56 -9.47 3.98 -0.97
N VAL A 57 -10.56 4.68 -0.61
CA VAL A 57 -11.54 4.20 0.35
C VAL A 57 -12.81 3.80 -0.43
N PRO A 58 -13.31 2.57 -0.27
CA PRO A 58 -14.35 2.00 -1.14
C PRO A 58 -15.77 2.54 -0.90
N GLY A 59 -15.96 3.38 0.14
CA GLY A 59 -17.25 3.93 0.52
C GLY A 59 -17.20 4.58 1.91
N PRO A 60 -18.32 5.14 2.38
CA PRO A 60 -18.42 5.67 3.74
C PRO A 60 -18.26 4.57 4.78
N ARG A 61 -17.97 4.94 6.03
CA ARG A 61 -17.56 4.00 7.09
C ARG A 61 -18.59 2.89 7.33
N GLU A 62 -19.86 3.20 7.18
CA GLU A 62 -20.98 2.28 7.41
C GLU A 62 -20.98 1.11 6.42
N THR A 63 -20.31 1.25 5.27
CA THR A 63 -20.21 0.21 4.24
C THR A 63 -18.90 -0.59 4.32
N TRP A 64 -18.07 -0.36 5.36
CA TRP A 64 -16.77 -1.04 5.48
C TRP A 64 -16.92 -2.49 5.93
N PHE A 65 -17.95 -2.80 6.72
CA PHE A 65 -18.18 -4.12 7.27
C PHE A 65 -19.61 -4.57 7.00
N GLU A 66 -19.77 -5.78 6.47
CA GLU A 66 -21.05 -6.48 6.44
C GLU A 66 -21.55 -6.81 7.85
N ASN A 67 -22.87 -7.02 7.96
CA ASN A 67 -23.52 -7.44 9.22
C ASN A 67 -23.05 -8.84 9.67
N ASP A 68 -22.72 -9.71 8.72
CA ASP A 68 -22.06 -10.98 9.02
C ASP A 68 -20.58 -10.73 9.30
N TYR A 69 -20.19 -10.93 10.55
CA TYR A 69 -18.82 -10.78 11.03
C TYR A 69 -17.82 -11.69 10.29
N PHE A 70 -18.26 -12.85 9.79
CA PHE A 70 -17.40 -13.79 9.07
C PHE A 70 -17.48 -13.63 7.55
N SER A 71 -18.12 -12.55 7.07
CA SER A 71 -18.22 -12.28 5.65
C SER A 71 -16.84 -12.06 5.03
N PHE A 72 -16.55 -12.77 3.95
CA PHE A 72 -15.35 -12.52 3.16
C PHE A 72 -15.44 -11.24 2.31
N SER A 73 -16.59 -10.56 2.31
CA SER A 73 -16.90 -9.43 1.43
C SER A 73 -16.95 -8.08 2.16
N HIS A 74 -16.34 -7.97 3.35
CA HIS A 74 -16.21 -6.67 4.03
C HIS A 74 -15.61 -5.63 3.08
N GLY A 75 -16.35 -4.54 2.86
CA GLY A 75 -15.97 -3.47 1.93
C GLY A 75 -14.57 -2.93 2.18
N ILE A 76 -14.13 -2.87 3.44
CA ILE A 76 -12.79 -2.39 3.82
C ILE A 76 -11.65 -3.15 3.14
N GLY A 77 -11.86 -4.41 2.73
CA GLY A 77 -10.86 -5.20 2.00
C GLY A 77 -10.49 -4.62 0.63
N ARG A 78 -11.34 -3.76 0.04
CA ARG A 78 -11.06 -3.04 -1.21
C ARG A 78 -10.27 -1.75 -1.00
N ALA A 79 -10.04 -1.33 0.25
CA ALA A 79 -9.22 -0.16 0.52
C ALA A 79 -7.74 -0.45 0.22
N GLY A 80 -7.04 0.53 -0.36
CA GLY A 80 -5.63 0.38 -0.71
C GLY A 80 -5.15 1.47 -1.64
N ILE A 81 -4.00 1.24 -2.26
CA ILE A 81 -3.40 2.18 -3.20
C ILE A 81 -3.77 1.78 -4.63
N ARG A 82 -4.38 2.70 -5.38
CA ARG A 82 -4.57 2.53 -6.83
C ARG A 82 -3.26 2.80 -7.54
N VAL A 83 -3.00 2.03 -8.59
CA VAL A 83 -1.74 2.10 -9.33
C VAL A 83 -1.97 2.13 -10.84
N ASP A 84 -0.98 2.63 -11.58
CA ASP A 84 -0.92 2.53 -13.04
C ASP A 84 -0.39 1.15 -13.51
N SER A 85 -0.25 0.96 -14.83
CA SER A 85 0.26 -0.28 -15.44
C SER A 85 1.73 -0.60 -15.11
N SER A 86 2.46 0.36 -14.54
CA SER A 86 3.83 0.22 -14.08
C SER A 86 3.90 0.11 -12.55
N LEU A 87 2.75 -0.09 -11.89
CA LEU A 87 2.61 -0.18 -10.45
C LEU A 87 3.06 1.07 -9.69
N ARG A 88 2.97 2.25 -10.31
CA ARG A 88 3.17 3.52 -9.62
C ARG A 88 1.86 4.02 -9.00
N PRO A 89 1.90 4.62 -7.81
CA PRO A 89 0.70 5.08 -7.12
C PRO A 89 0.00 6.20 -7.86
N ALA A 90 -1.27 5.99 -8.20
CA ALA A 90 -2.10 6.99 -8.85
C ALA A 90 -2.33 8.21 -7.94
N GLY A 91 -2.19 9.41 -8.51
CA GLY A 91 -2.35 10.67 -7.78
C GLY A 91 -1.16 11.07 -6.90
N SER A 92 -0.10 10.25 -6.84
CA SER A 92 1.16 10.64 -6.20
C SER A 92 2.10 11.29 -7.21
N PRO A 93 2.80 12.38 -6.83
CA PRO A 93 3.84 12.96 -7.67
C PRO A 93 5.18 12.21 -7.58
N LEU A 94 5.28 11.15 -6.77
CA LEU A 94 6.53 10.42 -6.55
C LEU A 94 6.88 9.57 -7.78
N GLU A 95 8.09 9.75 -8.31
CA GLU A 95 8.50 9.12 -9.57
C GLU A 95 9.24 7.79 -9.36
N ASN A 96 9.81 7.57 -8.18
CA ASN A 96 10.60 6.38 -7.84
C ASN A 96 9.96 5.49 -6.76
N VAL A 97 8.63 5.59 -6.59
CA VAL A 97 7.87 4.74 -5.67
C VAL A 97 6.92 3.85 -6.44
N PHE A 98 6.96 2.57 -6.11
CA PHE A 98 6.16 1.52 -6.71
C PHE A 98 5.41 0.78 -5.60
N VAL A 99 4.26 0.18 -5.92
CA VAL A 99 3.39 -0.45 -4.92
C VAL A 99 3.00 -1.84 -5.38
N CYS A 100 3.13 -2.83 -4.50
CA CYS A 100 2.80 -4.21 -4.83
C CYS A 100 2.22 -4.97 -3.65
N GLY A 101 1.65 -6.14 -3.94
CA GLY A 101 1.07 -7.05 -2.97
C GLY A 101 -0.23 -6.55 -2.36
N GLY A 102 -0.45 -6.92 -1.09
CA GLY A 102 -1.76 -6.81 -0.47
C GLY A 102 -2.24 -5.40 -0.14
N ILE A 103 -1.42 -4.37 -0.38
CA ILE A 103 -1.81 -2.97 -0.17
C ILE A 103 -2.52 -2.36 -1.39
N LEU A 104 -2.56 -3.07 -2.52
CA LEU A 104 -3.24 -2.61 -3.73
C LEU A 104 -4.74 -2.47 -3.48
N ALA A 105 -5.32 -1.39 -4.02
CA ALA A 105 -6.76 -1.14 -3.92
C ALA A 105 -7.58 -2.16 -4.71
N ASP A 106 -8.85 -2.28 -4.34
CA ASP A 106 -9.87 -3.07 -5.04
C ASP A 106 -9.53 -4.58 -5.12
N THR A 107 -8.57 -5.04 -4.31
CA THR A 107 -8.20 -6.46 -4.22
C THR A 107 -9.05 -7.19 -3.20
N GLU A 108 -9.89 -8.13 -3.62
CA GLU A 108 -10.69 -8.96 -2.71
C GLU A 108 -9.91 -10.22 -2.27
N ILE A 109 -8.74 -10.03 -1.65
CA ILE A 109 -7.77 -11.10 -1.37
C ILE A 109 -8.34 -12.21 -0.49
N LEU A 110 -9.07 -11.84 0.58
CA LEU A 110 -9.67 -12.82 1.50
C LEU A 110 -10.74 -13.66 0.82
N LYS A 111 -11.61 -13.01 0.04
CA LYS A 111 -12.67 -13.66 -0.76
C LYS A 111 -12.11 -14.62 -1.81
N ASN A 112 -11.04 -14.21 -2.49
CA ASN A 112 -10.48 -14.98 -3.61
C ASN A 112 -9.38 -15.97 -3.19
N GLY A 113 -8.89 -15.91 -1.95
CA GLY A 113 -7.78 -16.73 -1.47
C GLY A 113 -6.48 -16.54 -2.24
N CYS A 114 -6.30 -15.42 -2.94
CA CYS A 114 -5.25 -15.24 -3.95
C CYS A 114 -4.04 -14.40 -3.48
N GLY A 115 -3.94 -14.10 -2.18
CA GLY A 115 -3.01 -13.09 -1.66
C GLY A 115 -1.54 -13.33 -2.00
N HIS A 116 -1.07 -14.57 -1.89
CA HIS A 116 0.31 -14.94 -2.24
C HIS A 116 0.58 -14.78 -3.74
N GLY A 117 -0.35 -15.25 -4.58
CA GLY A 117 -0.23 -15.12 -6.04
C GLY A 117 -0.21 -13.66 -6.48
N LEU A 118 -1.08 -12.83 -5.91
CA LEU A 118 -1.09 -11.39 -6.13
C LEU A 118 0.24 -10.76 -5.73
N ALA A 119 0.78 -11.10 -4.55
CA ALA A 119 2.05 -10.56 -4.06
C ALA A 119 3.22 -10.91 -4.97
N ILE A 120 3.32 -12.15 -5.43
CA ILE A 120 4.40 -12.59 -6.33
C ILE A 120 4.28 -11.89 -7.69
N ALA A 121 3.09 -11.93 -8.31
CA ALA A 121 2.89 -11.38 -9.64
C ALA A 121 3.14 -9.87 -9.69
N THR A 122 2.62 -9.13 -8.71
CA THR A 122 2.80 -7.68 -8.64
C THR A 122 4.20 -7.30 -8.17
N GLY A 123 4.83 -8.09 -7.29
CA GLY A 123 6.22 -7.89 -6.88
C GLY A 123 7.19 -7.99 -8.05
N GLN A 124 7.04 -9.02 -8.89
CA GLN A 124 7.84 -9.17 -10.11
C GLN A 124 7.65 -7.98 -11.05
N ARG A 125 6.39 -7.61 -11.33
CA ARG A 125 6.07 -6.49 -12.23
C ARG A 125 6.61 -5.14 -11.72
N ALA A 126 6.54 -4.91 -10.41
CA ALA A 126 7.10 -3.70 -9.79
C ALA A 126 8.61 -3.68 -9.96
N ALA A 127 9.29 -4.81 -9.69
CA ALA A 127 10.74 -4.91 -9.84
C ALA A 127 11.19 -4.65 -11.29
N GLU A 128 10.48 -5.18 -12.29
CA GLU A 128 10.74 -4.90 -13.71
C GLU A 128 10.57 -3.41 -14.06
N SER A 129 9.64 -2.71 -13.40
CA SER A 129 9.37 -1.29 -13.62
C SER A 129 10.36 -0.36 -12.91
N CYS A 130 11.17 -0.90 -11.99
CA CYS A 130 12.16 -0.15 -11.20
C CYS A 130 13.56 -0.12 -11.81
N LEU A 131 13.81 -0.94 -12.84
CA LEU A 131 15.09 -1.04 -13.57
C LEU A 131 15.24 0.13 -14.54
#